data_AF-A0A6N6S1F4-F1
#
_entry.id   AF-A0A6N6S1F4-F1
#
_cell.length_a   1.000
_cell.length_b   1.000
_cell.length_c   1.000
_cell.angle_alpha   90.00
_cell.angle_beta   90.00
_cell.angle_gamma   90.00
#
_symmetry.space_group_name_H-M   'P 1'
#
loop_
_entity.id
_entity.type
_entity.pdbx_description
1 polymer ?
#
loop_
_entity_poly.entity_id
_entity_poly.type
_entity_poly.pdbx_seq_one_letter_code
_entity_poly.pdbx_strand_id
1 'polypeptide(L)'
;MIPLRDTTRSPGFPYVNAALIVMNVLVFLYGYSLGGYMDLFIFRYGLIPANVFSSAPDSDLANRIYPFLTSMFLHGGWLHLIGNMLFLWIYGD
;
A
#
# COMPACT_ATOMS: atom_id res chain seq x y z
N MET A 1 -3.82 -17.63 -9.79
CA MET A 1 -5.05 -17.45 -10.59
C MET A 1 -5.13 -15.99 -11.01
N ILE A 2 -5.47 -15.70 -12.27
CA ILE A 2 -5.66 -14.32 -12.74
C ILE A 2 -7.16 -14.03 -12.65
N PRO A 3 -7.59 -13.07 -11.81
CA PRO A 3 -9.01 -12.71 -11.73
C PRO A 3 -9.43 -11.97 -13.00
N LEU A 4 -10.62 -12.31 -13.51
CA LEU A 4 -11.14 -11.73 -14.76
C LEU A 4 -12.38 -10.86 -14.55
N ARG A 5 -13.25 -11.23 -13.60
CA ARG A 5 -14.47 -10.50 -13.25
C ARG A 5 -15.04 -10.99 -11.93
N ASP A 6 -15.86 -10.15 -11.30
CA ASP A 6 -16.77 -10.56 -10.25
C ASP A 6 -18.13 -11.01 -10.83
N THR A 7 -18.87 -11.79 -10.04
CA THR A 7 -20.23 -12.26 -10.31
C THR A 7 -21.29 -11.47 -9.55
N THR A 8 -20.90 -10.68 -8.55
CA THR A 8 -21.77 -9.72 -7.86
C THR A 8 -22.07 -8.51 -8.75
N ARG A 9 -23.25 -7.89 -8.55
CA ARG A 9 -23.65 -6.69 -9.28
C ARG A 9 -23.58 -5.50 -8.34
N SER A 10 -22.55 -4.66 -8.51
CA SER A 10 -22.48 -3.38 -7.77
C SER A 10 -23.52 -2.39 -8.30
N PRO A 11 -24.29 -1.73 -7.43
CA PRO A 11 -25.36 -0.81 -7.85
C PRO A 11 -24.85 0.57 -8.32
N GLY A 12 -23.54 0.86 -8.27
CA GLY A 12 -22.99 2.16 -8.61
C GLY A 12 -21.51 2.16 -9.00
N PHE A 13 -20.96 3.36 -9.25
CA PHE A 13 -19.53 3.52 -9.51
C PHE A 13 -18.75 3.48 -8.19
N PRO A 14 -17.68 2.66 -8.06
CA PRO A 14 -16.99 2.44 -6.79
C PRO A 14 -15.95 3.55 -6.51
N TYR A 15 -16.42 4.74 -6.07
CA TYR A 15 -15.57 5.92 -5.86
C TYR A 15 -14.43 5.69 -4.86
N VAL A 16 -14.71 5.07 -3.72
CA VAL A 16 -13.70 4.78 -2.68
C VAL A 16 -12.62 3.88 -3.25
N ASN A 17 -13.03 2.88 -4.02
CA ASN A 17 -12.15 1.90 -4.59
C ASN A 17 -11.25 2.49 -5.68
N ALA A 18 -11.81 3.36 -6.54
CA ALA A 18 -11.05 4.16 -7.48
C ALA A 18 -10.04 5.08 -6.76
N ALA A 19 -10.43 5.72 -5.66
CA ALA A 19 -9.52 6.54 -4.86
C ALA A 19 -8.38 5.73 -4.23
N LEU A 20 -8.67 4.53 -3.70
CA LEU A 20 -7.64 3.61 -3.19
C LEU A 20 -6.66 3.22 -4.30
N ILE A 21 -7.15 2.88 -5.50
CA ILE A 21 -6.30 2.56 -6.65
C ILE A 21 -5.38 3.74 -6.99
N VAL A 22 -5.94 4.95 -7.11
CA VAL A 22 -5.16 6.16 -7.42
C VAL A 22 -4.10 6.41 -6.36
N MET A 23 -4.45 6.33 -5.07
CA MET A 23 -3.49 6.53 -3.98
C MET A 23 -2.35 5.50 -4.02
N ASN A 24 -2.65 4.22 -4.22
CA ASN A 24 -1.63 3.17 -4.33
C ASN A 24 -0.68 3.42 -5.50
N VAL A 25 -1.21 3.81 -6.67
CA VAL A 25 -0.39 4.14 -7.84
C VAL A 25 0.49 5.35 -7.57
N LEU A 26 -0.05 6.42 -6.96
CA LEU A 26 0.73 7.62 -6.65
C LEU A 26 1.86 7.35 -5.65
N VAL A 27 1.59 6.59 -4.59
CA VAL A 27 2.61 6.19 -3.61
C VAL A 27 3.71 5.36 -4.25
N PHE A 28 3.35 4.42 -5.13
CA PHE A 28 4.33 3.62 -5.86
C PHE A 28 5.18 4.46 -6.81
N LEU A 29 4.56 5.33 -7.60
CA LEU A 29 5.27 6.22 -8.53
C LEU A 29 6.21 7.17 -7.78
N TYR A 30 5.77 7.69 -6.63
CA TYR A 30 6.62 8.49 -5.76
C TYR A 30 7.84 7.68 -5.29
N GLY A 31 7.63 6.50 -4.70
CA GLY A 31 8.72 5.62 -4.26
C GLY A 31 9.68 5.25 -5.40
N TYR A 32 9.16 4.97 -6.59
CA TYR A 32 9.96 4.67 -7.79
C TYR A 32 10.78 5.87 -8.27
N SER A 33 10.22 7.09 -8.18
CA SER A 33 10.91 8.33 -8.57
C SER A 33 12.09 8.68 -7.64
N LEU A 34 12.14 8.12 -6.43
CA LEU A 34 13.25 8.30 -5.49
C LEU A 34 14.52 7.53 -5.89
N GLY A 35 14.44 6.60 -6.85
CA GLY A 35 15.60 5.85 -7.36
C GLY A 35 16.36 5.12 -6.24
N GLY A 36 17.64 5.46 -6.05
CA GLY A 36 18.50 4.84 -5.03
C GLY A 36 18.05 5.05 -3.58
N TYR A 37 17.12 5.97 -3.32
CA TYR A 37 16.56 6.21 -1.98
C TYR A 37 15.27 5.42 -1.70
N MET A 38 14.83 4.57 -2.64
CA MET A 38 13.61 3.76 -2.48
C MET A 38 13.68 2.86 -1.24
N ASP A 39 14.85 2.28 -0.93
CA ASP A 39 15.01 1.43 0.25
C ASP A 39 14.75 2.22 1.54
N LEU A 40 15.27 3.45 1.66
CA LEU A 40 15.02 4.30 2.83
C LEU A 40 13.54 4.66 2.96
N PHE A 41 12.86 4.92 1.84
CA PHE A 41 11.42 5.16 1.82
C PHE A 41 10.65 3.93 2.34
N ILE A 42 10.99 2.73 1.88
CA ILE A 42 10.39 1.48 2.35
C ILE A 42 10.71 1.24 3.83
N PHE A 43 11.97 1.45 4.27
CA PHE A 43 12.35 1.31 5.67
C PHE A 43 11.61 2.29 6.59
N ARG A 44 11.27 3.48 6.09
CA ARG A 44 10.57 4.52 6.88
C ARG A 44 9.08 4.25 7.01
N TYR A 45 8.42 3.82 5.94
CA TYR A 45 6.96 3.70 5.87
C TYR A 45 6.47 2.23 5.93
N GLY A 46 7.38 1.27 5.86
CA GLY A 46 7.10 -0.16 5.97
C GLY A 46 6.97 -0.62 7.41
N LEU A 47 6.12 -1.62 7.62
CA LEU A 47 5.90 -2.21 8.93
C LEU A 47 7.05 -3.18 9.27
N ILE A 48 7.98 -2.72 10.11
CA ILE A 48 9.11 -3.51 10.59
C ILE A 48 8.86 -3.91 12.05
N PRO A 49 8.70 -5.21 12.36
CA PRO A 49 8.38 -5.66 13.72
C PRO A 49 9.35 -5.15 14.78
N ALA A 50 10.64 -5.08 14.47
CA ALA A 50 11.67 -4.57 15.38
C ALA A 50 11.37 -3.12 15.85
N ASN A 51 10.78 -2.28 14.99
CA ASN A 51 10.44 -0.90 15.34
C ASN A 51 9.19 -0.83 16.23
N VAL A 52 8.21 -1.71 16.01
CA VAL A 52 6.95 -1.77 16.77
C VAL A 52 7.19 -2.23 18.21
N PHE A 53 7.98 -3.29 18.37
CA PHE A 53 8.26 -3.91 19.67
C PHE A 53 9.50 -3.35 20.37
N SER A 54 10.16 -2.34 19.79
CA SER A 54 11.33 -1.72 20.43
C SER A 54 10.95 -1.15 21.81
N SER A 55 11.85 -1.29 22.79
CA SER A 55 11.71 -0.65 24.11
C SER A 55 12.54 0.64 24.21
N ALA A 56 12.94 1.19 23.06
CA ALA A 56 13.82 2.36 23.01
C ALA A 56 13.11 3.60 23.61
N PRO A 57 13.78 4.37 24.48
CA PRO A 57 13.18 5.54 25.15
C PRO A 57 12.66 6.62 24.19
N ASP A 58 13.25 6.74 23.00
CA ASP A 58 12.97 7.82 22.03
C ASP A 58 12.05 7.42 20.87
N SER A 59 11.44 6.23 20.92
CA SER A 59 10.50 5.82 19.87
C SER A 59 9.14 6.47 20.11
N ASP A 60 8.93 7.63 19.50
CA ASP A 60 7.63 8.28 19.41
C ASP A 60 6.54 7.27 18.99
N LEU A 61 5.42 7.26 19.71
CA LEU A 61 4.29 6.35 19.49
C LEU A 61 3.80 6.43 18.05
N ALA A 62 3.86 7.63 17.46
CA ALA A 62 3.48 7.88 16.08
C ALA A 62 4.31 7.04 15.09
N ASN A 63 5.63 6.95 15.30
CA ASN A 63 6.52 6.13 14.47
C ASN A 63 6.27 4.62 14.60
N ARG A 64 5.63 4.17 15.68
CA ARG A 64 5.26 2.76 15.86
C ARG A 64 3.93 2.41 15.20
N ILE A 65 2.99 3.35 15.17
CA ILE A 65 1.61 3.11 14.71
C ILE A 65 1.45 3.43 13.21
N TYR A 66 2.05 4.52 12.72
CA TYR A 66 1.88 4.91 11.32
C TYR A 66 2.24 3.82 10.30
N PRO A 67 3.30 3.01 10.51
CA PRO A 67 3.63 1.93 9.59
C PRO A 67 2.52 0.91 9.36
N PHE A 68 1.60 0.70 10.31
CA PHE A 68 0.45 -0.20 10.09
C PHE A 68 -0.49 0.29 9.00
N LEU A 69 -0.63 1.61 8.85
CA LEU A 69 -1.45 2.21 7.81
C LEU A 69 -0.62 2.42 6.53
N THR A 70 0.57 3.01 6.65
CA THR A 70 1.36 3.38 5.47
C THR A 70 1.87 2.15 4.72
N SER A 71 2.14 1.03 5.40
CA SER A 71 2.59 -0.20 4.73
C SER A 71 1.55 -0.78 3.78
N MET A 72 0.25 -0.50 3.98
CA MET A 72 -0.83 -0.98 3.10
C MET A 72 -0.73 -0.41 1.68
N PHE A 73 -0.02 0.71 1.50
CA PHE A 73 0.14 1.38 0.20
C PHE A 73 1.48 1.08 -0.49
N LEU A 74 2.41 0.42 0.22
CA LEU A 74 3.73 0.12 -0.32
C LEU A 74 3.71 -1.13 -1.20
N HIS A 75 4.40 -1.05 -2.33
CA HIS A 75 4.49 -2.14 -3.29
C HIS A 75 5.94 -2.41 -3.67
N GLY A 76 6.35 -3.68 -3.62
CA GLY A 76 7.72 -4.12 -3.90
C GLY A 76 8.10 -4.21 -5.38
N GLY A 77 7.22 -3.80 -6.30
CA GLY A 77 7.49 -3.82 -7.73
C GLY A 77 6.23 -3.77 -8.60
N TRP A 78 6.42 -3.62 -9.91
CA TRP A 78 5.33 -3.47 -10.88
C TRP A 78 4.33 -4.63 -10.88
N LEU A 79 4.81 -5.87 -10.84
CA LEU A 79 3.93 -7.04 -10.81
C LEU A 79 3.07 -7.07 -9.55
N HIS A 80 3.65 -6.69 -8.40
CA HIS A 80 2.94 -6.62 -7.13
C HIS A 80 1.86 -5.53 -7.17
N LEU A 81 2.19 -4.33 -7.67
CA LEU A 81 1.22 -3.23 -7.85
C LEU A 81 0.09 -3.63 -8.78
N ILE A 82 0.39 -4.07 -10.00
CA ILE A 82 -0.61 -4.39 -11.02
C ILE A 82 -1.53 -5.51 -10.52
N GLY A 83 -0.97 -6.53 -9.87
CA GLY A 83 -1.74 -7.60 -9.25
C GLY A 83 -2.75 -7.06 -8.24
N ASN A 84 -2.32 -6.26 -7.27
CA ASN A 84 -3.22 -5.69 -6.26
C ASN A 84 -4.27 -4.75 -6.86
N MET A 85 -3.90 -3.91 -7.84
CA MET A 85 -4.86 -3.00 -8.47
C MET A 85 -5.91 -3.76 -9.28
N LEU A 86 -5.53 -4.85 -9.95
CA LEU A 86 -6.47 -5.74 -10.62
C LEU A 86 -7.45 -6.38 -9.63
N PHE A 87 -6.95 -6.86 -8.48
CA PHE A 87 -7.79 -7.42 -7.44
C PHE A 87 -8.75 -6.38 -6.85
N LEU A 88 -8.25 -5.19 -6.49
CA LEU A 88 -9.11 -4.11 -6.00
C LEU A 88 -10.17 -3.75 -7.04
N TRP A 89 -9.79 -3.56 -8.30
CA TRP A 89 -10.72 -3.19 -9.36
C TRP A 89 -11.84 -4.21 -9.57
N ILE A 90 -11.52 -5.51 -9.43
CA ILE A 90 -12.49 -6.58 -9.63
C ILE A 90 -13.38 -6.79 -8.40
N TYR A 91 -12.81 -6.74 -7.19
CA TYR A 91 -13.47 -7.23 -5.95
C TYR A 91 -13.70 -6.16 -4.87
N GLY A 92 -13.38 -4.89 -5.12
CA GLY A 92 -13.66 -3.81 -4.16
C GLY A 92 -14.96 -3.07 -4.48
N ASP A 93 -15.96 -3.83 -4.89
CA ASP A 93 -17.28 -3.40 -5.36
C ASP A 93 -18.27 -2.99 -4.26
#